data_AF-I0YJ44-F1
#
_entry.id   AF-I0YJ44-F1
#
_cell.length_a   1.000
_cell.length_b   1.000
_cell.length_c   1.000
_cell.angle_alpha   90.00
_cell.angle_beta   90.00
_cell.angle_gamma   90.00
#
_symmetry.space_group_name_H-M   'P 1'
#
loop_
_entity.id
_entity.type
_entity.pdbx_description
1 polymer ?
#
loop_
_entity_poly.entity_id
_entity_poly.type
_entity_poly.pdbx_seq_one_letter_code
_entity_poly.pdbx_strand_id
1 'polypeptide(L)'
;MKQGTLRTLAGYGGRPGGAAAAASAWEYSMAMHSAQFAPAPAGICAEQFRIWEALEAGCIPILLERHMAPGSVLYPIRFLRFEVVQLGSWQEVPEKLLQLGDQMAHNPQIWTRRQQHNSKLWAHVKGGVATRIAQSVCEIGRPSTTQ
;
A
#
# COMPACT_ATOMS: atom_id res chain seq x y z
N MET A 1 5.37 -33.63 33.89
CA MET A 1 6.04 -32.35 33.59
C MET A 1 5.04 -31.45 32.90
N LYS A 2 4.75 -30.29 33.49
CA LYS A 2 3.68 -29.37 33.07
C LYS A 2 4.14 -28.52 31.88
N GLN A 3 3.22 -28.35 30.92
CA GLN A 3 3.34 -27.51 29.73
C GLN A 3 3.55 -26.03 30.12
N GLY A 4 4.52 -25.39 29.49
CA GLY A 4 4.72 -23.93 29.55
C GLY A 4 4.07 -23.27 28.34
N THR A 5 2.82 -22.86 28.48
CA THR A 5 2.10 -22.03 27.49
C THR A 5 2.63 -20.60 27.59
N LEU A 6 3.33 -20.12 26.57
CA LEU A 6 3.67 -18.70 26.45
C LEU A 6 2.39 -17.91 26.17
N ARG A 7 1.99 -17.12 27.17
CA ARG A 7 0.84 -16.21 27.13
C ARG A 7 1.08 -15.12 26.10
N THR A 8 0.18 -15.03 25.13
CA THR A 8 0.02 -13.87 24.25
C THR A 8 -0.33 -12.64 25.09
N LEU A 9 0.50 -11.60 25.01
CA LEU A 9 0.23 -10.31 25.64
C LEU A 9 -0.89 -9.61 24.87
N ALA A 10 -2.10 -9.68 25.43
CA ALA A 10 -3.22 -8.81 25.10
C ALA A 10 -3.04 -7.46 25.80
N GLY A 11 -3.13 -6.38 25.02
CA GLY A 11 -3.20 -4.98 25.46
C GLY A 11 -2.97 -4.13 24.21
N TYR A 12 -3.96 -3.44 23.65
CA TYR A 12 -4.66 -2.30 24.26
C TYR A 12 -6.18 -2.43 24.17
N GLY A 13 -6.84 -1.98 25.24
CA GLY A 13 -8.27 -2.13 25.44
C GLY A 13 -9.16 -1.16 24.65
N GLY A 14 -10.40 -1.62 24.46
CA GLY A 14 -11.59 -0.76 24.41
C GLY A 14 -12.27 -0.59 23.06
N ARG A 15 -13.15 -1.54 22.69
CA ARG A 15 -14.51 -1.19 22.19
C ARG A 15 -15.46 -2.39 22.20
N PRO A 16 -16.75 -2.20 22.55
CA PRO A 16 -17.76 -3.24 22.51
C PRO A 16 -18.40 -3.30 21.11
N GLY A 17 -18.68 -4.50 20.62
CA GLY A 17 -19.46 -4.74 19.39
C GLY A 17 -18.76 -5.67 18.41
N GLY A 18 -19.12 -6.96 18.45
CA GLY A 18 -18.88 -8.03 17.47
C GLY A 18 -17.77 -7.80 16.44
N ALA A 19 -16.51 -7.95 16.84
CA ALA A 19 -15.41 -8.03 15.89
C ALA A 19 -15.50 -9.39 15.16
N ALA A 20 -15.78 -9.35 13.85
CA ALA A 20 -15.33 -10.43 12.98
C ALA A 20 -13.86 -10.70 13.31
N ALA A 21 -13.51 -11.96 13.60
CA ALA A 21 -12.16 -12.33 13.97
C ALA A 21 -11.18 -11.68 13.00
N ALA A 22 -10.22 -10.91 13.52
CA ALA A 22 -9.26 -10.22 12.68
C ALA A 22 -8.58 -11.26 11.77
N ALA A 23 -8.71 -11.08 10.44
CA ALA A 23 -8.09 -11.98 9.48
C ALA A 23 -6.61 -12.12 9.79
N SER A 24 -6.08 -13.33 9.67
CA SER A 24 -4.65 -13.55 9.80
C SER A 24 -3.89 -12.74 8.73
N ALA A 25 -2.61 -12.43 9.00
CA ALA A 25 -1.77 -11.71 8.03
C ALA A 25 -1.67 -12.46 6.68
N TRP A 26 -1.73 -13.79 6.71
CA TRP A 26 -1.76 -14.63 5.51
C TRP A 26 -3.03 -14.42 4.69
N GLU A 27 -4.21 -14.49 5.32
CA GLU A 27 -5.50 -14.30 4.66
C GLU A 27 -5.62 -12.88 4.08
N TYR A 28 -5.14 -11.88 4.81
CA TYR A 28 -5.06 -10.50 4.32
C TYR A 28 -4.18 -10.40 3.06
N SER A 29 -2.98 -10.99 3.10
CA SER A 29 -2.05 -10.98 1.96
C SER A 29 -2.66 -11.66 0.73
N MET A 30 -3.29 -12.83 0.91
CA MET A 30 -3.99 -13.53 -0.17
C MET A 30 -5.13 -12.68 -0.76
N ALA A 31 -5.93 -12.04 0.10
CA ALA A 31 -7.00 -11.16 -0.35
C ALA A 31 -6.45 -9.99 -1.17
N MET A 32 -5.38 -9.35 -0.71
CA MET A 32 -4.72 -8.25 -1.42
C MET A 32 -4.18 -8.71 -2.79
N HIS A 33 -3.47 -9.84 -2.87
CA HIS A 33 -2.94 -10.35 -4.14
C HIS A 33 -4.04 -10.75 -5.14
N SER A 34 -5.23 -11.12 -4.66
CA SER A 34 -6.39 -11.40 -5.51
C SER A 34 -7.17 -10.15 -5.92
N ALA A 35 -6.94 -9.01 -5.26
CA ALA A 35 -7.69 -7.79 -5.46
C ALA A 35 -7.14 -6.94 -6.61
N GLN A 36 -8.03 -6.46 -7.47
CA GLN A 36 -7.69 -5.49 -8.52
C GLN A 36 -7.46 -4.09 -7.94
N PHE A 37 -8.33 -3.67 -7.03
CA PHE A 37 -8.35 -2.35 -6.42
C PHE A 37 -8.24 -2.49 -4.90
N ALA A 38 -7.51 -1.57 -4.27
CA ALA A 38 -7.36 -1.54 -2.83
C ALA A 38 -7.63 -0.13 -2.30
N PRO A 39 -8.64 0.06 -1.43
CA PRO A 39 -8.80 1.29 -0.66
C PRO A 39 -7.54 1.56 0.16
N ALA A 40 -6.93 2.72 -0.04
CA ALA A 40 -5.71 3.13 0.65
C ALA A 40 -5.98 4.41 1.46
N PRO A 41 -6.76 4.31 2.57
CA PRO A 41 -6.99 5.45 3.44
C PRO A 41 -5.68 6.00 3.99
N ALA A 42 -5.68 7.31 4.24
CA ALA A 42 -4.56 7.96 4.91
C ALA A 42 -4.40 7.41 6.31
N GLY A 43 -3.15 7.05 6.64
CA GLY A 43 -2.75 6.83 8.02
C GLY A 43 -2.48 8.16 8.74
N ILE A 44 -2.00 8.07 9.97
CA ILE A 44 -1.60 9.25 10.77
C ILE A 44 -0.30 9.86 10.20
N CYS A 45 0.53 9.06 9.53
CA CYS A 45 1.78 9.50 8.88
C CYS A 45 1.98 8.83 7.50
N ALA A 46 3.00 9.28 6.76
CA ALA A 46 3.35 8.84 5.40
C ALA A 46 3.56 7.32 5.28
N GLU A 47 4.14 6.74 6.32
CA GLU A 47 4.51 5.33 6.42
C GLU A 47 3.29 4.44 6.72
N GLN A 48 2.21 5.03 7.22
CA GLN A 48 0.98 4.32 7.58
C GLN A 48 -0.06 4.31 6.46
N PHE A 49 0.26 4.86 5.27
CA PHE A 49 -0.61 4.69 4.13
C PHE A 49 -0.55 3.25 3.64
N ARG A 50 -1.71 2.60 3.53
CA ARG A 50 -1.83 1.26 2.91
C ARG A 50 -1.52 1.23 1.41
N ILE A 51 -1.13 2.37 0.86
CA ILE A 51 -0.72 2.49 -0.54
C ILE A 51 0.49 1.61 -0.85
N TRP A 52 1.45 1.48 0.07
CA TRP A 52 2.64 0.67 -0.15
C TRP A 52 2.30 -0.81 -0.25
N GLU A 53 1.38 -1.29 0.59
CA GLU A 53 0.85 -2.66 0.53
C GLU A 53 0.08 -2.91 -0.77
N ALA A 54 -0.74 -1.94 -1.20
CA ALA A 54 -1.46 -2.02 -2.46
C ALA A 54 -0.51 -2.11 -3.66
N LEU A 55 0.54 -1.29 -3.70
CA LEU A 55 1.55 -1.32 -4.77
C LEU A 55 2.36 -2.63 -4.73
N GLU A 56 2.68 -3.13 -3.54
CA GLU A 56 3.39 -4.41 -3.39
C GLU A 56 2.55 -5.60 -3.90
N ALA A 57 1.25 -5.62 -3.58
CA ALA A 57 0.33 -6.64 -4.05
C ALA A 57 -0.02 -6.53 -5.54
N GLY A 58 0.36 -5.42 -6.19
CA GLY A 58 0.04 -5.13 -7.59
C GLY A 58 -1.38 -4.58 -7.78
N CYS A 59 -2.04 -4.14 -6.71
CA CYS A 59 -3.34 -3.48 -6.79
C CYS A 59 -3.23 -2.06 -7.38
N ILE A 60 -4.35 -1.55 -7.87
CA ILE A 60 -4.54 -0.14 -8.18
C ILE A 60 -5.11 0.56 -6.92
N PRO A 61 -4.37 1.49 -6.28
CA PRO A 61 -4.84 2.14 -5.07
C PRO A 61 -6.05 3.05 -5.34
N ILE A 62 -7.01 3.06 -4.40
CA ILE A 62 -8.09 4.06 -4.34
C ILE A 62 -7.73 5.09 -3.27
N LEU A 63 -7.61 6.35 -3.68
CA LEU A 63 -7.10 7.45 -2.86
C LEU A 63 -8.03 8.66 -2.95
N LEU A 64 -7.98 9.51 -1.92
CA LEU A 64 -8.62 10.82 -1.98
C LEU A 64 -7.71 11.82 -2.70
N GLU A 65 -8.29 12.63 -3.57
CA GLU A 65 -7.55 13.60 -4.40
C GLU A 65 -6.68 14.55 -3.55
N ARG A 66 -7.21 15.02 -2.41
CA ARG A 66 -6.49 15.89 -1.48
C ARG A 66 -5.15 15.32 -0.99
N HIS A 67 -5.01 13.99 -0.94
CA HIS A 67 -3.77 13.36 -0.49
C HIS A 67 -2.69 13.36 -1.57
N MET A 68 -3.02 13.74 -2.81
CA MET A 68 -2.10 13.79 -3.97
C MET A 68 -1.92 15.20 -4.55
N ALA A 69 -2.40 16.24 -3.86
CA ALA A 69 -2.19 17.63 -4.28
C ALA A 69 -0.70 18.04 -4.17
N PRO A 70 -0.23 19.03 -4.94
CA PRO A 70 1.13 19.56 -4.75
C PRO A 70 1.40 19.90 -3.27
N GLY A 71 2.53 19.40 -2.74
CA GLY A 71 2.91 19.59 -1.33
C GLY A 71 2.31 18.56 -0.36
N SER A 72 1.43 17.67 -0.81
CA SER A 72 0.93 16.56 0.01
C SER A 72 1.90 15.38 0.04
N VAL A 73 1.75 14.53 1.05
CA VAL A 73 2.60 13.35 1.27
C VAL A 73 2.59 12.35 0.11
N LEU A 74 1.45 12.18 -0.58
CA LEU A 74 1.37 11.28 -1.75
C LEU A 74 1.51 12.02 -3.09
N TYR A 75 1.93 13.28 -3.10
CA TYR A 75 2.26 13.97 -4.36
C TYR A 75 3.26 13.19 -5.23
N PRO A 76 4.31 12.54 -4.69
CA PRO A 76 5.24 11.75 -5.50
C PRO A 76 4.56 10.62 -6.29
N ILE A 77 3.47 10.03 -5.78
CA ILE A 77 2.70 8.99 -6.48
C ILE A 77 2.10 9.55 -7.77
N ARG A 78 1.53 10.75 -7.69
CA ARG A 78 1.02 11.49 -8.85
C ARG A 78 2.14 11.86 -9.82
N PHE A 79 3.24 12.41 -9.29
CA PHE A 79 4.37 12.87 -10.07
C PHE A 79 5.03 11.73 -10.87
N LEU A 80 5.19 10.57 -10.24
CA LEU A 80 5.75 9.36 -10.86
C LEU A 80 4.77 8.63 -11.79
N ARG A 81 3.53 9.13 -11.92
CA ARG A 81 2.49 8.58 -12.79
C ARG A 81 2.11 7.13 -12.45
N PHE A 82 1.94 6.84 -11.16
CA PHE A 82 1.22 5.64 -10.76
C PHE A 82 -0.25 5.73 -11.18
N GLU A 83 -0.80 4.62 -11.64
CA GLU A 83 -2.22 4.46 -11.90
C GLU A 83 -2.95 4.37 -10.56
N VAL A 84 -3.91 5.27 -10.34
CA VAL A 84 -4.71 5.32 -9.11
C VAL A 84 -6.15 5.65 -9.45
N VAL A 85 -7.07 5.23 -8.58
CA VAL A 85 -8.45 5.69 -8.60
C VAL A 85 -8.57 6.83 -7.61
N GLN A 86 -9.04 7.98 -8.09
CA GLN A 86 -9.24 9.17 -7.25
C GLN A 86 -10.71 9.30 -6.86
N LEU A 87 -10.92 9.74 -5.62
CA LEU A 87 -12.20 10.09 -5.04
C LEU A 87 -12.14 11.50 -4.45
N GLY A 88 -13.26 12.23 -4.47
CA GLY A 88 -13.39 13.46 -3.68
C GLY A 88 -13.56 13.15 -2.19
N SER A 89 -14.31 12.10 -1.90
CA SER A 89 -14.69 11.68 -0.55
C SER A 89 -14.85 10.15 -0.45
N TRP A 90 -14.75 9.59 0.76
CA TRP A 90 -14.94 8.15 0.97
C TRP A 90 -16.39 7.70 0.78
N GLN A 91 -17.34 8.64 0.81
CA GLN A 91 -18.76 8.40 0.58
C GLN A 91 -19.03 7.96 -0.87
N GLU A 92 -18.16 8.32 -1.81
CA GLU A 92 -18.25 7.96 -3.23
C GLU A 92 -17.83 6.51 -3.54
N VAL A 93 -17.25 5.79 -2.56
CA VAL A 93 -16.71 4.43 -2.78
C VAL A 93 -17.74 3.47 -3.38
N PRO A 94 -18.99 3.35 -2.86
CA PRO A 94 -19.93 2.35 -3.37
C PRO A 94 -20.24 2.56 -4.86
N GLU A 95 -20.56 3.79 -5.25
CA GLU A 95 -20.84 4.15 -6.64
C GLU A 95 -19.61 3.96 -7.52
N LYS A 96 -18.42 4.33 -7.02
CA LYS A 96 -17.17 4.14 -7.76
C LYS A 96 -16.87 2.68 -8.01
N LEU A 97 -17.06 1.81 -7.02
CA LEU A 97 -16.81 0.37 -7.16
C LEU A 97 -17.76 -0.27 -8.17
N LEU A 98 -19.03 0.15 -8.22
CA LEU A 98 -19.97 -0.31 -9.26
C LEU A 98 -19.50 0.10 -10.66
N GLN A 99 -19.12 1.37 -10.84
CA GLN A 99 -18.59 1.86 -12.12
C GLN A 99 -17.32 1.12 -12.55
N LEU A 100 -16.41 0.84 -11.61
CA LEU A 100 -15.19 0.09 -11.88
C LEU A 100 -15.50 -1.36 -12.25
N GLY A 101 -16.49 -1.98 -11.59
CA GLY A 101 -16.97 -3.32 -11.91
C GLY A 101 -17.48 -3.40 -13.35
N ASP A 102 -18.31 -2.44 -13.77
CA ASP A 102 -18.79 -2.37 -15.15
C ASP A 102 -17.63 -2.16 -16.13
N GLN A 103 -16.72 -1.23 -15.84
CA GLN A 103 -15.55 -0.97 -16.69
C GLN A 103 -14.64 -2.20 -16.82
N MET A 104 -14.49 -2.99 -15.75
CA MET A 104 -13.74 -4.25 -15.77
C MET A 104 -14.44 -5.32 -16.59
N ALA A 105 -15.76 -5.43 -16.50
CA ALA A 105 -16.52 -6.40 -17.28
C ALA A 105 -16.41 -6.12 -18.80
N HIS A 106 -16.40 -4.84 -19.19
CA HIS A 106 -16.31 -4.45 -20.60
C HIS A 106 -14.88 -4.46 -21.16
N ASN A 107 -13.87 -4.17 -20.35
CA ASN A 107 -12.48 -4.11 -20.82
C ASN A 107 -11.46 -4.53 -19.72
N PRO A 108 -11.40 -5.83 -19.39
CA PRO A 108 -10.53 -6.31 -18.31
C PRO A 108 -9.04 -6.09 -18.62
N GLN A 109 -8.64 -6.13 -19.91
CA GLN A 109 -7.24 -6.04 -20.30
C GLN A 109 -6.63 -4.65 -20.03
N ILE A 110 -7.43 -3.57 -20.02
CA ILE A 110 -6.94 -2.25 -19.63
C ILE A 110 -6.50 -2.27 -18.16
N TRP A 111 -7.30 -2.88 -17.28
CA TRP A 111 -7.02 -2.91 -15.85
C TRP A 111 -5.83 -3.80 -15.51
N THR A 112 -5.70 -4.95 -16.18
CA THR A 112 -4.49 -5.79 -16.07
C THR A 112 -3.23 -5.01 -16.50
N ARG A 113 -3.30 -4.24 -17.59
CA ARG A 113 -2.16 -3.42 -18.03
C ARG A 113 -1.80 -2.33 -17.01
N ARG A 114 -2.80 -1.69 -16.38
CA ARG A 114 -2.58 -0.68 -15.33
C ARG A 114 -1.95 -1.27 -14.07
N GLN A 115 -2.37 -2.46 -13.64
CA GLN A 115 -1.68 -3.17 -12.55
C GLN A 115 -0.24 -3.48 -12.91
N GLN A 116 0.00 -4.05 -14.10
CA GLN A 116 1.36 -4.36 -14.56
C GLN A 116 2.24 -3.12 -14.63
N HIS A 117 1.70 -1.99 -15.05
CA HIS A 117 2.40 -0.69 -15.02
C HIS A 117 2.80 -0.33 -13.60
N ASN A 118 1.87 -0.35 -12.65
CA ASN A 118 2.16 -0.06 -11.24
C ASN A 118 3.19 -1.01 -10.64
N SER A 119 3.07 -2.32 -10.88
CA SER A 119 4.02 -3.32 -10.38
C SER A 119 5.43 -3.09 -10.92
N LYS A 120 5.57 -2.80 -12.22
CA LYS A 120 6.88 -2.49 -12.83
C LYS A 120 7.47 -1.21 -12.28
N LEU A 121 6.67 -0.16 -12.18
CA LEU A 121 7.11 1.13 -11.65
C LEU A 121 7.51 1.00 -10.17
N TRP A 122 6.73 0.28 -9.36
CA TRP A 122 7.04 0.04 -7.96
C TRP A 122 8.33 -0.76 -7.78
N ALA A 123 8.53 -1.81 -8.58
CA ALA A 123 9.79 -2.56 -8.59
C ALA A 123 10.99 -1.66 -8.93
N HIS A 124 10.84 -0.75 -9.90
CA HIS A 124 11.88 0.22 -10.23
C HIS A 124 12.18 1.19 -9.08
N VAL A 125 11.15 1.74 -8.43
CA VAL A 125 11.29 2.63 -7.27
C VAL A 125 12.03 1.91 -6.14
N LYS A 126 11.61 0.69 -5.78
CA LYS A 126 12.29 -0.12 -4.75
C LYS A 126 13.76 -0.37 -5.09
N GLY A 127 14.06 -0.72 -6.35
CA GLY A 127 15.43 -0.93 -6.81
C GLY A 127 16.31 0.32 -6.70
N GLY A 128 15.76 1.50 -7.04
CA GLY A 128 16.43 2.77 -6.90
C GLY A 128 16.71 3.14 -5.44
N VAL A 129 15.73 2.94 -4.55
CA VAL A 129 15.89 3.17 -3.10
C VAL A 129 16.93 2.22 -2.51
N ALA A 130 16.85 0.91 -2.82
CA ALA A 130 17.80 -0.08 -2.33
C ALA A 130 19.24 0.25 -2.76
N THR A 131 19.43 0.64 -4.02
CA THR A 131 20.74 1.06 -4.54
C THR A 131 21.30 2.25 -3.78
N ARG A 132 20.48 3.28 -3.53
CA ARG A 132 20.91 4.47 -2.78
C ARG A 132 21.28 4.14 -1.34
N ILE A 133 20.48 3.32 -0.66
CA ILE A 133 20.78 2.89 0.71
C ILE A 133 22.11 2.13 0.74
N ALA A 134 22.32 1.19 -0.20
CA ALA A 134 23.56 0.43 -0.28
C ALA A 134 24.79 1.34 -0.52
N GLN A 135 24.67 2.34 -1.39
CA GLN A 135 25.73 3.33 -1.62
C GLN A 135 26.06 4.11 -0.36
N SER A 136 25.06 4.65 0.34
CA SER A 136 25.27 5.42 1.58
C SER A 136 25.90 4.58 2.68
N VAL A 137 25.52 3.31 2.83
CA VAL A 137 26.13 2.40 3.81
C VAL A 137 27.61 2.15 3.46
N CYS A 138 27.93 1.93 2.19
CA CYS A 138 29.31 1.76 1.74
C CYS A 138 30.18 3.02 1.95
N GLU A 139 29.61 4.20 1.76
CA GLU A 139 30.32 5.47 1.99
C GLU A 139 30.64 5.70 3.46
N ILE A 140 29.68 5.41 4.36
CA ILE A 140 29.89 5.50 5.82
C ILE A 140 30.93 4.49 6.31
N GLY A 141 30.98 3.30 5.70
CA GLY A 141 31.91 2.24 6.06
C GLY A 141 33.35 2.46 5.59
N ARG A 142 33.64 3.47 4.76
CA ARG A 142 35.02 3.75 4.34
C ARG A 142 35.79 4.44 5.47
N PRO A 143 36.94 3.89 5.91
CA PRO A 143 37.76 4.55 6.91
C PRO A 143 38.21 5.91 6.39
N SER A 144 38.09 6.94 7.23
CA SER A 144 38.60 8.27 6.93
C SER A 144 40.12 8.17 6.73
N THR A 145 40.58 8.25 5.49
CA THR A 145 42.00 8.39 5.20
C THR A 145 42.42 9.79 5.67
N THR A 146 42.75 9.90 6.95
CA THR A 146 43.32 11.12 7.53
C THR A 146 44.75 11.21 6.98
N GLN A 147 45.00 12.22 6.12
CA GLN A 147 46.35 12.64 5.72
C GLN A 147 47.00 13.43 6.85
#